data_AF-M9NKP2-F1
#
_entry.id   AF-M9NKP2-F1
#
_cell.length_a   1.000
_cell.length_b   1.000
_cell.length_c   1.000
_cell.angle_alpha   90.00
_cell.angle_beta   90.00
_cell.angle_gamma   90.00
#
_symmetry.space_group_name_H-M   'P 1'
#
loop_
_entity.id
_entity.type
_entity.pdbx_description
1 polymer ?
#
loop_
_entity_poly.entity_id
_entity_poly.type
_entity_poly.pdbx_seq_one_letter_code
_entity_poly.pdbx_strand_id
1 'polypeptide(L)'
;TQSLYFVDILGMSIHKYVPSTKKHTHVKLDKKVSFIVPVKGHSDRFVISMEREIVMITWDGVSSTLGKTETIAIVDEDYETNRINDAKVDPLGNLWAGTMATDADHVKGTHITGSLYNLGSDKQVKKHLSNVCVSNGLAWSKDLKKMYYIDSLLRRIDQFDYDSKTLSISSRQTLFTFEKHHVEGYPDGQTID
;
A
#
# COMPACT_ATOMS: atom_id res chain seq x y z
N THR A 1 -7.26 18.39 -10.93
CA THR A 1 -5.99 19.13 -11.10
C THR A 1 -4.84 18.15 -11.16
N GLN A 2 -3.76 18.45 -11.88
CA GLN A 2 -2.51 17.68 -11.81
C GLN A 2 -1.93 17.82 -10.39
N SER A 3 -2.07 16.77 -9.57
CA SER A 3 -1.75 16.81 -8.14
C SER A 3 -1.05 15.52 -7.73
N LEU A 4 -0.13 15.63 -6.79
CA LEU A 4 0.47 14.51 -6.07
C LEU A 4 -0.24 14.36 -4.73
N TYR A 5 -0.67 13.14 -4.41
CA TYR A 5 -1.15 12.77 -3.08
C TYR A 5 -0.11 11.86 -2.43
N PHE A 6 0.16 12.07 -1.15
CA PHE A 6 1.10 11.27 -0.38
C PHE A 6 0.74 11.31 1.10
N VAL A 7 1.44 10.54 1.91
CA VAL A 7 1.18 10.40 3.35
C VAL A 7 2.45 10.63 4.16
N ASP A 8 2.27 10.97 5.42
CA ASP A 8 3.29 10.82 6.46
C ASP A 8 2.79 9.79 7.46
N ILE A 9 3.43 8.62 7.46
CA ILE A 9 3.03 7.49 8.29
C ILE A 9 3.17 7.81 9.78
N LEU A 10 4.30 8.43 10.16
CA LEU A 10 4.59 8.75 11.56
C LEU A 10 3.93 10.06 11.99
N GLY A 11 3.81 11.02 11.07
CA GLY A 11 3.07 12.27 11.25
C GLY A 11 1.54 12.09 11.27
N MET A 12 1.04 10.91 10.88
CA MET A 12 -0.38 10.57 10.80
C MET A 12 -1.15 11.57 9.93
N SER A 13 -0.67 11.85 8.72
CA SER A 13 -1.29 12.85 7.85
C SER A 13 -1.32 12.44 6.39
N ILE A 14 -2.35 12.88 5.68
CA ILE A 14 -2.43 12.83 4.23
C ILE A 14 -2.17 14.22 3.65
N HIS A 15 -1.54 14.26 2.49
CA HIS A 15 -1.05 15.48 1.86
C HIS A 15 -1.48 15.54 0.40
N LYS A 16 -1.66 16.76 -0.09
CA LYS A 16 -1.84 17.08 -1.51
C LYS A 16 -0.86 18.17 -1.90
N TYR A 17 -0.15 17.96 -3.00
CA TYR A 17 0.72 18.95 -3.61
C TYR A 17 0.31 19.21 -5.06
N VAL A 18 0.18 20.48 -5.42
CA VAL A 18 -0.12 20.92 -6.80
C VAL A 18 1.12 21.62 -7.36
N PRO A 19 1.91 20.96 -8.22
CA PRO A 19 3.19 21.51 -8.70
C PRO A 19 3.06 22.84 -9.42
N SER A 20 2.02 22.99 -10.26
CA SER A 20 1.81 24.20 -11.07
C SER A 20 1.56 25.45 -10.22
N THR A 21 1.02 25.30 -9.01
CA THR A 21 0.74 26.42 -8.09
C THR A 21 1.62 26.39 -6.85
N LYS A 22 2.51 25.39 -6.71
CA LYS A 22 3.29 25.09 -5.50
C LYS A 22 2.45 25.01 -4.22
N LYS A 23 1.15 24.72 -4.34
CA LYS A 23 0.24 24.68 -3.18
C LYS A 23 0.35 23.33 -2.50
N HIS A 24 0.61 23.34 -1.20
CA HIS A 24 0.62 22.16 -0.33
C HIS A 24 -0.48 22.30 0.72
N THR A 25 -1.26 21.25 0.88
CA THR A 25 -2.32 21.14 1.88
C THR A 25 -2.26 19.76 2.52
N HIS A 26 -2.72 19.67 3.77
CA HIS A 26 -2.72 18.42 4.52
C HIS A 26 -3.83 18.40 5.55
N VAL A 27 -4.17 17.19 6.00
CA VAL A 27 -5.04 16.96 7.16
C VAL A 27 -4.39 15.90 8.04
N LYS A 28 -4.40 16.17 9.35
CA LYS A 28 -3.90 15.26 10.38
C LYS A 28 -5.02 14.30 10.80
N LEU A 29 -4.65 13.06 11.03
CA LEU A 29 -5.49 11.95 11.46
C LEU A 29 -5.11 11.54 12.89
N ASP A 30 -5.91 10.66 13.47
CA ASP A 30 -5.74 10.08 14.82
C ASP A 30 -5.09 8.69 14.81
N LYS A 31 -4.85 8.13 13.61
CA LYS A 31 -4.25 6.81 13.35
C LYS A 31 -3.17 6.90 12.29
N LYS A 32 -2.23 5.96 12.26
CA LYS A 32 -1.24 5.87 11.18
C LYS A 32 -1.93 5.61 9.84
N VAL A 33 -1.55 6.40 8.84
CA VAL A 33 -2.00 6.27 7.46
C VAL A 33 -0.80 6.00 6.57
N SER A 34 -0.94 5.07 5.65
CA SER A 34 0.18 4.53 4.88
C SER A 34 -0.03 4.59 3.37
N PHE A 35 -1.26 4.83 2.92
CA PHE A 35 -1.56 5.13 1.52
C PHE A 35 -2.75 6.09 1.38
N ILE A 36 -2.85 6.69 0.20
CA ILE A 36 -4.01 7.45 -0.24
C ILE A 36 -4.22 7.24 -1.75
N VAL A 37 -5.42 6.80 -2.13
CA VAL A 37 -5.77 6.60 -3.55
C VAL A 37 -7.12 7.25 -3.87
N PRO A 38 -7.23 8.01 -4.97
CA PRO A 38 -8.49 8.65 -5.36
C PRO A 38 -9.50 7.62 -5.87
N VAL A 39 -10.78 7.87 -5.60
CA VAL A 39 -11.88 7.02 -6.08
C VAL A 39 -12.34 7.49 -7.46
N LYS A 40 -12.37 6.57 -8.42
CA LYS A 40 -12.82 6.86 -9.79
C LYS A 40 -14.22 7.51 -9.79
N GLY A 41 -14.37 8.61 -10.53
CA GLY A 41 -15.64 9.33 -10.66
C GLY A 41 -15.96 10.30 -9.52
N HIS A 42 -15.09 10.41 -8.50
CA HIS A 42 -15.26 11.33 -7.39
C HIS A 42 -14.05 12.25 -7.24
N SER A 43 -14.28 13.55 -7.04
CA SER A 43 -13.22 14.54 -6.87
C SER A 43 -12.74 14.70 -5.42
N ASP A 44 -13.55 14.21 -4.47
CA ASP A 44 -13.42 14.43 -3.04
C ASP A 44 -13.40 13.12 -2.24
N ARG A 45 -13.36 11.95 -2.90
CA ARG A 45 -13.33 10.65 -2.22
C ARG A 45 -12.00 9.96 -2.42
N PHE A 46 -11.48 9.42 -1.33
CA PHE A 46 -10.23 8.68 -1.30
C PHE A 46 -10.39 7.40 -0.48
N VAL A 47 -9.65 6.37 -0.85
CA VAL A 47 -9.40 5.23 0.03
C VAL A 47 -8.04 5.44 0.68
N ILE A 48 -7.98 5.26 1.99
CA ILE A 48 -6.76 5.35 2.80
C ILE A 48 -6.65 4.13 3.72
N SER A 49 -5.49 3.94 4.33
CA SER A 49 -5.38 3.12 5.54
C SER A 49 -5.57 3.96 6.81
N MET A 50 -6.07 3.32 7.86
CA MET A 50 -5.98 3.78 9.23
C MET A 50 -5.61 2.57 10.10
N GLU A 51 -4.33 2.44 10.48
CA GLU A 51 -3.76 1.20 11.01
C GLU A 51 -4.06 -0.02 10.09
N ARG A 52 -4.92 -0.95 10.50
CA ARG A 52 -5.34 -2.14 9.72
C ARG A 52 -6.62 -1.92 8.90
N GLU A 53 -7.24 -0.77 9.03
CA GLU A 53 -8.50 -0.48 8.37
C GLU A 53 -8.26 0.09 6.97
N ILE A 54 -9.04 -0.39 6.00
CA ILE A 54 -9.19 0.25 4.69
C ILE A 54 -10.42 1.15 4.80
N VAL A 55 -10.23 2.46 4.66
CA VAL A 55 -11.26 3.46 4.98
C VAL A 55 -11.54 4.33 3.75
N MET A 56 -12.82 4.48 3.42
CA MET A 56 -13.31 5.51 2.50
C MET A 56 -13.43 6.84 3.25
N ILE A 57 -12.81 7.90 2.73
CA ILE A 57 -12.92 9.24 3.29
C ILE A 57 -13.45 10.23 2.26
N THR A 58 -14.12 11.27 2.75
CA THR A 58 -14.40 12.50 1.99
C THR A 58 -13.43 13.60 2.42
N TRP A 59 -12.69 14.16 1.48
CA TRP A 59 -11.78 15.29 1.69
C TRP A 59 -11.74 16.17 0.43
N ASP A 60 -11.94 17.47 0.59
CA ASP A 60 -11.88 18.45 -0.52
C ASP A 60 -10.44 18.71 -1.02
N GLY A 61 -9.44 18.13 -0.36
CA GLY A 61 -8.03 18.30 -0.66
C GLY A 61 -7.43 19.61 -0.15
N VAL A 62 -8.13 20.39 0.67
CA VAL A 62 -7.65 21.67 1.19
C VAL A 62 -7.99 21.93 2.67
N SER A 63 -9.09 21.38 3.17
CA SER A 63 -9.54 21.50 4.55
C SER A 63 -8.62 20.74 5.50
N SER A 64 -8.47 21.26 6.72
CA SER A 64 -7.69 20.62 7.78
C SER A 64 -8.48 19.56 8.55
N THR A 65 -9.67 19.19 8.08
CA THR A 65 -10.55 18.16 8.64
C THR A 65 -11.10 17.27 7.54
N LEU A 66 -11.44 16.03 7.90
CA LEU A 66 -12.16 15.11 7.02
C LEU A 66 -13.66 15.37 7.10
N GLY A 67 -14.36 15.05 6.00
CA GLY A 67 -15.81 14.89 5.98
C GLY A 67 -16.21 13.51 6.48
N LYS A 68 -17.09 12.81 5.73
CA LYS A 68 -17.52 11.45 6.07
C LYS A 68 -16.33 10.48 6.03
N THR A 69 -16.27 9.57 6.99
CA THR A 69 -15.39 8.40 7.00
C THR A 69 -16.22 7.12 7.08
N GLU A 70 -15.78 6.04 6.42
CA GLU A 70 -16.47 4.75 6.38
C GLU A 70 -15.45 3.61 6.23
N THR A 71 -15.35 2.73 7.23
CA THR A 71 -14.49 1.54 7.16
C THR A 71 -15.08 0.56 6.14
N ILE A 72 -14.27 0.17 5.15
CA ILE A 72 -14.65 -0.78 4.09
C ILE A 72 -14.29 -2.19 4.52
N ALA A 73 -13.10 -2.38 5.09
CA ALA A 73 -12.58 -3.67 5.50
C ALA A 73 -11.51 -3.50 6.59
N ILE A 74 -11.29 -4.56 7.35
CA ILE A 74 -10.19 -4.70 8.31
C ILE A 74 -9.35 -5.90 7.84
N VAL A 75 -8.04 -5.76 7.84
CA VAL A 75 -7.11 -6.85 7.49
C VAL A 75 -6.33 -7.31 8.72
N ASP A 76 -5.65 -8.47 8.62
CA ASP A 76 -4.80 -9.03 9.70
C ASP A 76 -5.51 -9.06 11.06
N GLU A 77 -6.75 -9.57 11.10
CA GLU A 77 -7.54 -9.68 12.34
C GLU A 77 -6.83 -10.53 13.42
N ASP A 78 -5.97 -11.47 13.01
CA ASP A 78 -5.16 -12.30 13.91
C ASP A 78 -4.01 -11.53 14.59
N TYR A 79 -3.67 -10.33 14.12
CA TYR A 79 -2.50 -9.56 14.58
C TYR A 79 -2.87 -8.13 14.95
N GLU A 80 -3.34 -7.94 16.19
CA GLU A 80 -3.82 -6.64 16.69
C GLU A 80 -2.78 -5.52 16.74
N THR A 81 -1.49 -5.85 16.66
CA THR A 81 -0.39 -4.88 16.65
C THR A 81 0.11 -4.57 15.24
N ASN A 82 -0.44 -5.21 14.21
CA ASN A 82 -0.08 -4.91 12.82
C ASN A 82 -0.74 -3.62 12.34
N ARG A 83 -0.16 -3.08 11.25
CA ARG A 83 -0.70 -1.97 10.44
C ARG A 83 -0.51 -2.28 8.96
N ILE A 84 -1.31 -1.64 8.10
CA ILE A 84 -1.03 -1.58 6.66
C ILE A 84 0.23 -0.71 6.45
N ASN A 85 1.03 -1.06 5.43
CA ASN A 85 2.20 -0.30 5.01
C ASN A 85 2.03 0.19 3.56
N ASP A 86 2.65 -0.43 2.55
CA ASP A 86 2.43 0.03 1.18
C ASP A 86 1.16 -0.57 0.58
N ALA A 87 0.54 0.20 -0.32
CA ALA A 87 -0.61 -0.22 -1.09
C ALA A 87 -0.64 0.45 -2.46
N LYS A 88 -1.13 -0.28 -3.45
CA LYS A 88 -1.33 0.25 -4.81
C LYS A 88 -2.52 -0.42 -5.46
N VAL A 89 -3.21 0.36 -6.29
CA VAL A 89 -4.29 -0.15 -7.12
C VAL A 89 -3.68 -0.80 -8.37
N ASP A 90 -4.07 -2.04 -8.67
CA ASP A 90 -3.67 -2.70 -9.91
C ASP A 90 -4.27 -2.00 -11.15
N PRO A 91 -3.82 -2.29 -12.38
CA PRO A 91 -4.33 -1.59 -13.56
C PRO A 91 -5.83 -1.80 -13.84
N LEU A 92 -6.48 -2.75 -13.15
CA LEU A 92 -7.91 -3.01 -13.26
C LEU A 92 -8.75 -2.29 -12.19
N GLY A 93 -8.12 -1.61 -11.23
CA GLY A 93 -8.81 -0.86 -10.20
C GLY A 93 -8.95 -1.57 -8.85
N ASN A 94 -8.32 -2.73 -8.65
CA ASN A 94 -8.38 -3.45 -7.38
C ASN A 94 -7.25 -2.99 -6.45
N LEU A 95 -7.58 -2.68 -5.21
CA LEU A 95 -6.59 -2.27 -4.21
C LEU A 95 -5.82 -3.49 -3.72
N TRP A 96 -4.49 -3.42 -3.78
CA TRP A 96 -3.59 -4.35 -3.12
C TRP A 96 -2.87 -3.62 -2.00
N ALA A 97 -2.85 -4.23 -0.82
CA ALA A 97 -2.27 -3.63 0.38
C ALA A 97 -1.65 -4.74 1.22
N GLY A 98 -0.47 -4.50 1.78
CA GLY A 98 0.09 -5.44 2.73
C GLY A 98 0.45 -4.79 4.05
N THR A 99 0.69 -5.66 5.02
CA THR A 99 0.79 -5.30 6.43
C THR A 99 2.16 -5.64 6.98
N MET A 100 2.41 -5.15 8.19
CA MET A 100 3.59 -5.41 8.99
C MET A 100 3.29 -5.17 10.46
N ALA A 101 4.12 -5.69 11.36
CA ALA A 101 4.08 -5.29 12.76
C ALA A 101 4.38 -3.79 12.90
N THR A 102 3.67 -3.11 13.79
CA THR A 102 3.83 -1.65 13.98
C THR A 102 5.20 -1.27 14.55
N ASP A 103 5.78 -2.16 15.34
CA ASP A 103 7.08 -2.07 16.00
C ASP A 103 8.20 -2.79 15.24
N ALA A 104 7.94 -3.26 14.00
CA ALA A 104 8.96 -3.90 13.19
C ALA A 104 10.17 -2.99 13.03
N ASP A 105 11.33 -3.49 13.46
CA ASP A 105 12.62 -2.88 13.20
C ASP A 105 13.23 -3.45 11.90
N HIS A 106 14.35 -2.87 11.46
CA HIS A 106 15.07 -3.36 10.28
C HIS A 106 15.88 -4.63 10.57
N VAL A 107 15.68 -5.27 11.72
CA VAL A 107 16.34 -6.52 12.09
C VAL A 107 15.54 -7.67 11.50
N LYS A 108 16.21 -8.48 10.67
CA LYS A 108 15.57 -9.58 9.96
C LYS A 108 15.05 -10.63 10.94
N GLY A 109 13.74 -10.90 10.90
CA GLY A 109 13.11 -12.05 11.55
C GLY A 109 12.53 -11.80 12.95
N THR A 110 12.55 -10.56 13.44
CA THR A 110 11.97 -10.20 14.75
C THR A 110 10.45 -10.15 14.75
N HIS A 111 9.83 -9.73 13.63
CA HIS A 111 8.38 -9.57 13.52
C HIS A 111 7.85 -9.98 12.13
N ILE A 112 7.68 -11.29 11.90
CA ILE A 112 7.17 -11.84 10.64
C ILE A 112 5.65 -12.11 10.76
N THR A 113 4.86 -11.05 10.95
CA THR A 113 3.40 -11.14 11.15
C THR A 113 2.61 -10.54 10.00
N GLY A 114 3.26 -9.91 9.03
CA GLY A 114 2.59 -9.27 7.91
C GLY A 114 2.04 -10.26 6.89
N SER A 115 1.13 -9.75 6.07
CA SER A 115 0.46 -10.45 4.99
C SER A 115 0.29 -9.51 3.79
N LEU A 116 0.09 -10.07 2.59
CA LEU A 116 -0.33 -9.29 1.40
C LEU A 116 -1.78 -9.62 1.08
N TYR A 117 -2.58 -8.59 0.81
CA TYR A 117 -4.00 -8.68 0.51
C TYR A 117 -4.37 -7.97 -0.78
N ASN A 118 -5.51 -8.35 -1.35
CA ASN A 118 -6.26 -7.49 -2.25
C ASN A 118 -7.70 -7.31 -1.76
N LEU A 119 -8.29 -6.14 -2.03
CA LEU A 119 -9.71 -5.86 -1.89
C LEU A 119 -10.36 -5.94 -3.28
N GLY A 120 -11.22 -6.94 -3.47
CA GLY A 120 -11.98 -7.13 -4.71
C GLY A 120 -13.12 -6.11 -4.87
N SER A 121 -13.71 -6.07 -6.07
CA SER A 121 -14.86 -5.21 -6.38
C SER A 121 -16.12 -5.52 -5.56
N ASP A 122 -16.21 -6.74 -5.02
CA ASP A 122 -17.26 -7.21 -4.10
C ASP A 122 -17.00 -6.80 -2.64
N LYS A 123 -15.97 -5.98 -2.40
CA LYS A 123 -15.47 -5.57 -1.07
C LYS A 123 -14.95 -6.73 -0.23
N GLN A 124 -14.65 -7.88 -0.85
CA GLN A 124 -14.04 -9.00 -0.14
C GLN A 124 -12.52 -8.85 -0.12
N VAL A 125 -11.95 -9.09 1.06
CA VAL A 125 -10.50 -9.14 1.26
C VAL A 125 -10.01 -10.56 1.02
N LYS A 126 -9.00 -10.71 0.16
CA LYS A 126 -8.32 -11.98 -0.08
C LYS A 126 -6.85 -11.88 0.32
N LYS A 127 -6.40 -12.78 1.17
CA LYS A 127 -4.99 -12.95 1.55
C LYS A 127 -4.26 -13.72 0.44
N HIS A 128 -3.09 -13.23 0.01
CA HIS A 128 -2.24 -13.83 -1.01
C HIS A 128 -0.91 -14.34 -0.46
N LEU A 129 -0.33 -13.60 0.47
CA LEU A 129 0.90 -13.99 1.15
C LEU A 129 0.72 -13.87 2.66
N SER A 130 1.37 -14.78 3.37
CA SER A 130 1.64 -14.70 4.81
C SER A 130 3.14 -14.59 5.04
N ASN A 131 3.55 -14.41 6.29
CA ASN A 131 4.94 -14.33 6.70
C ASN A 131 5.73 -13.21 5.98
N VAL A 132 5.11 -12.05 5.82
CA VAL A 132 5.75 -10.83 5.33
C VAL A 132 6.35 -10.08 6.51
N CYS A 133 7.58 -9.58 6.38
CA CYS A 133 8.20 -8.76 7.42
C CYS A 133 7.74 -7.30 7.32
N VAL A 134 8.06 -6.66 6.18
CA VAL A 134 7.73 -5.26 5.91
C VAL A 134 7.17 -5.17 4.50
N SER A 135 5.83 -5.18 4.38
CA SER A 135 5.16 -5.12 3.09
C SER A 135 5.39 -3.78 2.40
N ASN A 136 5.92 -3.82 1.17
CA ASN A 136 6.33 -2.61 0.47
C ASN A 136 6.01 -2.69 -1.03
N GLY A 137 6.77 -1.99 -1.86
CA GLY A 137 6.49 -1.68 -3.26
C GLY A 137 5.75 -2.74 -4.08
N LEU A 138 4.70 -2.29 -4.75
CA LEU A 138 3.88 -3.08 -5.68
C LEU A 138 3.93 -2.50 -7.10
N ALA A 139 3.99 -3.37 -8.12
CA ALA A 139 3.82 -3.00 -9.52
C ALA A 139 3.27 -4.17 -10.34
N TRP A 140 2.74 -3.88 -11.54
CA TRP A 140 2.23 -4.89 -12.47
C TRP A 140 2.79 -4.66 -13.87
N SER A 141 3.04 -5.74 -14.61
CA SER A 141 3.41 -5.63 -16.01
C SER A 141 2.25 -5.08 -16.84
N LYS A 142 2.57 -4.35 -17.91
CA LYS A 142 1.58 -3.78 -18.83
C LYS A 142 0.64 -4.81 -19.47
N ASP A 143 1.12 -6.04 -19.66
CA ASP A 143 0.34 -7.15 -20.23
C ASP A 143 -0.46 -7.94 -19.18
N LEU A 144 -0.47 -7.51 -17.92
CA LEU A 144 -1.18 -8.11 -16.79
C LEU A 144 -0.84 -9.59 -16.54
N LYS A 145 0.40 -10.00 -16.84
CA LYS A 145 0.87 -11.36 -16.54
C LYS A 145 1.79 -11.43 -15.34
N LYS A 146 2.35 -10.31 -14.89
CA LYS A 146 3.27 -10.26 -13.76
C LYS A 146 2.83 -9.25 -12.72
N MET A 147 3.02 -9.64 -11.46
CA MET A 147 3.05 -8.72 -10.33
C MET A 147 4.46 -8.72 -9.75
N TYR A 148 4.96 -7.54 -9.38
CA TYR A 148 6.23 -7.33 -8.70
C TYR A 148 5.95 -6.84 -7.29
N TYR A 149 6.67 -7.40 -6.32
CA TYR A 149 6.42 -7.15 -4.91
C TYR A 149 7.70 -7.13 -4.10
N ILE A 150 7.72 -6.27 -3.08
CA ILE A 150 8.84 -6.10 -2.16
C ILE A 150 8.37 -6.43 -0.74
N ASP A 151 9.13 -7.31 -0.09
CA ASP A 151 9.24 -7.36 1.36
C ASP A 151 10.64 -6.84 1.70
N SER A 152 10.73 -5.68 2.36
CA SER A 152 11.99 -4.96 2.52
C SER A 152 13.08 -5.82 3.15
N LEU A 153 12.75 -6.61 4.20
CA LEU A 153 13.75 -7.39 4.93
C LEU A 153 14.25 -8.63 4.17
N LEU A 154 13.64 -8.97 3.04
CA LEU A 154 14.17 -9.97 2.12
C LEU A 154 15.25 -9.41 1.19
N ARG A 155 15.43 -8.07 1.15
CA ARG A 155 16.45 -7.37 0.35
C ARG A 155 16.47 -7.80 -1.13
N ARG A 156 15.28 -8.00 -1.70
CA ARG A 156 15.08 -8.44 -3.08
C ARG A 156 13.72 -7.98 -3.61
N ILE A 157 13.59 -8.00 -4.93
CA ILE A 157 12.31 -7.83 -5.63
C ILE A 157 11.90 -9.22 -6.10
N ASP A 158 10.68 -9.63 -5.75
CA ASP A 158 10.08 -10.86 -6.25
C ASP A 158 9.07 -10.55 -7.36
N GLN A 159 8.96 -11.46 -8.31
CA GLN A 159 7.92 -11.48 -9.34
C GLN A 159 7.00 -12.69 -9.15
N PHE A 160 5.77 -12.53 -9.59
CA PHE A 160 4.72 -13.56 -9.56
C PHE A 160 4.03 -13.63 -10.92
N ASP A 161 3.54 -14.80 -11.30
CA ASP A 161 2.50 -14.90 -12.32
C ASP A 161 1.22 -14.28 -11.73
N TYR A 162 0.63 -13.30 -12.42
CA TYR A 162 -0.59 -12.62 -12.02
C TYR A 162 -1.73 -13.01 -12.97
N ASP A 163 -2.82 -13.52 -12.41
CA ASP A 163 -4.05 -13.79 -13.15
C ASP A 163 -5.07 -12.68 -12.87
N SER A 164 -5.26 -11.83 -13.88
CA SER A 164 -6.14 -10.67 -13.81
C SER A 164 -7.63 -11.02 -13.75
N LYS A 165 -8.03 -12.25 -14.08
CA LYS A 165 -9.43 -12.69 -14.00
C LYS A 165 -9.81 -13.14 -12.59
N THR A 166 -8.89 -13.82 -11.91
CA THR A 166 -9.12 -14.37 -10.56
C THR A 166 -8.50 -13.53 -9.45
N LEU A 167 -7.79 -12.45 -9.83
CA LEU A 167 -7.01 -11.58 -8.95
C LEU A 167 -6.10 -12.41 -8.05
N SER A 168 -5.34 -13.33 -8.64
CA SER A 168 -4.46 -14.23 -7.89
C SER A 168 -3.01 -14.13 -8.38
N ILE A 169 -2.09 -14.48 -7.47
CA ILE A 169 -0.66 -14.56 -7.77
C ILE A 169 -0.13 -15.97 -7.49
N SER A 170 0.83 -16.40 -8.29
CA SER A 170 1.48 -17.71 -8.16
C SER A 170 2.93 -17.67 -8.64
N SER A 171 3.62 -18.81 -8.60
CA SER A 171 4.98 -18.97 -9.16
C SER A 171 5.98 -17.92 -8.68
N ARG A 172 6.03 -17.66 -7.36
CA ARG A 172 6.96 -16.68 -6.77
C ARG A 172 8.40 -16.96 -7.20
N GLN A 173 9.05 -15.98 -7.81
CA GLN A 173 10.46 -16.05 -8.21
C GLN A 173 11.17 -14.75 -7.85
N THR A 174 12.43 -14.85 -7.45
CA THR A 174 13.24 -13.64 -7.22
C THR A 174 13.70 -13.06 -8.55
N LEU A 175 13.32 -11.80 -8.79
CA LEU A 175 13.68 -11.03 -9.99
C LEU A 175 15.04 -10.35 -9.81
N PHE A 176 15.25 -9.70 -8.67
CA PHE A 176 16.46 -8.93 -8.39
C PHE A 176 16.86 -9.06 -6.93
N THR A 177 18.15 -9.27 -6.63
CA THR A 177 18.66 -9.43 -5.26
C THR A 177 19.70 -8.34 -4.97
N PHE A 178 19.49 -7.51 -3.95
CA PHE A 178 20.38 -6.39 -3.66
C PHE A 178 21.84 -6.83 -3.42
N GLU A 179 22.02 -7.90 -2.64
CA GLU A 179 23.34 -8.44 -2.31
C GLU A 179 24.15 -8.87 -3.54
N LYS A 180 23.51 -9.53 -4.52
CA LYS A 180 24.17 -9.97 -5.76
C LYS A 180 24.70 -8.81 -6.62
N HIS A 181 24.22 -7.60 -6.34
CA HIS A 181 24.56 -6.39 -7.08
C HIS A 181 25.21 -5.33 -6.19
N HIS A 182 25.64 -5.68 -4.98
CA HIS A 182 26.26 -4.76 -4.03
C HIS A 182 25.41 -3.50 -3.74
N VAL A 183 24.09 -3.64 -3.75
CA VAL A 183 23.17 -2.55 -3.40
C VAL A 183 22.98 -2.52 -1.89
N GLU A 184 23.31 -1.38 -1.28
CA GLU A 184 23.12 -1.15 0.15
C GLU A 184 21.65 -0.86 0.51
N GLY A 185 21.33 -0.93 1.81
CA GLY A 185 19.97 -0.65 2.29
C GLY A 185 18.93 -1.71 1.92
N TYR A 186 17.67 -1.28 1.88
CA TYR A 186 16.50 -2.13 1.70
C TYR A 186 15.60 -1.58 0.58
N PRO A 187 15.01 -2.44 -0.26
CA PRO A 187 13.96 -2.03 -1.19
C PRO A 187 12.71 -1.58 -0.41
N ASP A 188 12.07 -0.50 -0.85
CA ASP A 188 10.89 0.11 -0.22
C ASP A 188 9.75 0.20 -1.27
N GLY A 189 9.17 1.37 -1.52
CA GLY A 189 8.25 1.61 -2.63
C GLY A 189 8.88 1.42 -4.01
N GLN A 190 8.07 1.00 -5.00
CA GLN A 190 8.49 0.89 -6.41
C GLN A 190 7.38 1.33 -7.37
N THR A 191 7.74 1.60 -8.63
CA THR A 191 6.81 1.82 -9.76
C THR A 191 7.39 1.22 -11.04
N ILE A 192 6.65 1.24 -12.15
CA ILE A 192 7.06 0.70 -13.45
C ILE A 192 6.82 1.73 -14.57
N ASP A 193 7.63 1.71 -15.63
CA ASP A 193 7.53 2.55 -16.84
C ASP A 193 7.12 1.78 -18.11
#